data_AF-S8DDQ2-F1
#
_entry.id   AF-S8DDQ2-F1
#
_cell.length_a   1.000
_cell.length_b   1.000
_cell.length_c   1.000
_cell.angle_alpha   90.00
_cell.angle_beta   90.00
_cell.angle_gamma   90.00
#
_symmetry.space_group_name_H-M   'P 1'
#
loop_
_entity.id
_entity.type
_entity.pdbx_description
1 polymer ?
#
loop_
_entity_poly.entity_id
_entity_poly.type
_entity_poly.pdbx_seq_one_letter_code
_entity_poly.pdbx_strand_id
1 'polypeptide(L)'
;FSGIKVYNTEEKELIMELGLKWAANPNILVAAKAFGLKATVQVVDLQVFASPRITLKPLVPSFPCFANIHVSLMERPHVDFGVKLFGADAMSIPGAYRFIQETIKDQVGAMYLWPKRLEVAVLDPSKAMKKPVGILNVTVVRALKLKKKDLLGASDPYVKLKLSDDKLPSKKTTVKHKNLNPEWGEEFSFVVKDPETQLLEFSVYDWEQV
;
A
#
# COMPACT_ATOMS: atom_id res chain seq x y z
N PHE A 1 -8.52 22.24 -6.01
CA PHE A 1 -8.88 21.03 -6.78
C PHE A 1 -9.97 21.40 -7.79
N SER A 2 -9.79 21.09 -9.06
CA SER A 2 -10.68 21.57 -10.14
C SER A 2 -11.52 20.46 -10.79
N GLY A 3 -11.20 19.18 -10.57
CA GLY A 3 -11.92 18.03 -11.12
C GLY A 3 -11.03 16.79 -11.26
N ILE A 4 -11.67 15.64 -11.49
CA ILE A 4 -11.03 14.35 -11.84
C ILE A 4 -11.59 13.89 -13.17
N LYS A 5 -10.71 13.45 -14.08
CA LYS A 5 -11.09 12.63 -15.22
C LYS A 5 -10.58 11.21 -14.98
N VAL A 6 -11.45 10.22 -15.18
CA VAL A 6 -11.09 8.81 -15.04
C VAL A 6 -11.17 8.17 -16.41
N TYR A 7 -10.15 7.40 -16.76
CA TYR A 7 -10.09 6.66 -18.02
C TYR A 7 -10.28 5.18 -17.72
N ASN A 8 -11.27 4.57 -18.38
CA ASN A 8 -11.37 3.12 -18.44
C ASN A 8 -10.45 2.61 -19.54
N THR A 9 -9.59 1.67 -19.18
CA THR A 9 -8.69 0.98 -20.12
C THR A 9 -9.12 -0.48 -20.20
N GLU A 10 -8.76 -1.18 -21.29
CA GLU A 10 -8.93 -2.64 -21.38
C GLU A 10 -7.87 -3.40 -20.57
N GLU A 11 -6.86 -2.68 -20.07
CA GLU A 11 -5.79 -3.21 -19.25
C GLU A 11 -6.18 -3.26 -17.75
N LYS A 12 -5.43 -4.02 -16.94
CA LYS A 12 -5.59 -4.06 -15.48
C LYS A 12 -4.98 -2.82 -14.82
N GLU A 13 -5.42 -1.64 -15.23
CA GLU A 13 -4.98 -0.36 -14.67
C GLU A 13 -6.13 0.63 -14.56
N LEU A 14 -6.05 1.51 -13.56
CA LEU A 14 -6.92 2.67 -13.41
C LEU A 14 -6.11 3.93 -13.64
N ILE A 15 -6.48 4.73 -14.63
CA ILE A 15 -5.84 6.03 -14.90
C ILE A 15 -6.79 7.15 -14.47
N MET A 16 -6.25 8.11 -13.73
CA MET A 16 -6.94 9.30 -13.28
C MET A 16 -6.10 10.54 -13.59
N GLU A 17 -6.73 11.60 -14.07
CA GLU A 17 -6.11 12.91 -14.23
C GLU A 17 -6.76 13.90 -13.28
N LEU A 18 -5.93 14.56 -12.47
CA LEU A 18 -6.39 15.51 -11.46
C LEU A 18 -6.06 16.93 -11.91
N GLY A 19 -7.04 17.82 -11.92
CA GLY A 19 -6.78 19.26 -12.03
C GLY A 19 -6.34 19.83 -10.69
N LEU A 20 -5.02 19.90 -10.44
CA LEU A 20 -4.46 20.48 -9.22
C LEU A 20 -4.27 21.99 -9.39
N LYS A 21 -4.86 22.73 -8.46
CA LYS A 21 -4.59 24.15 -8.23
C LYS A 21 -4.25 24.29 -6.76
N TRP A 22 -3.04 24.74 -6.47
CA TRP A 22 -2.54 24.93 -5.12
C TRP A 22 -2.00 26.35 -5.02
N ALA A 23 -2.40 27.07 -4.00
CA ALA A 23 -1.91 28.41 -3.71
C ALA A 23 -1.53 28.46 -2.24
N ALA A 24 -0.34 28.98 -1.96
CA ALA A 24 0.14 29.19 -0.61
C ALA A 24 1.03 30.43 -0.58
N ASN A 25 1.27 30.95 0.62
CA ASN A 25 2.24 32.02 0.83
C ASN A 25 3.44 31.48 1.60
N PRO A 26 4.29 30.65 0.96
CA PRO A 26 5.48 30.13 1.62
C PRO A 26 6.53 31.25 1.73
N ASN A 27 7.37 31.18 2.76
CA ASN A 27 8.51 32.08 2.91
C ASN A 27 9.80 31.33 2.50
N ILE A 28 10.07 31.27 1.20
CA ILE A 28 11.24 30.55 0.66
C ILE A 28 12.35 31.55 0.38
N LEU A 29 13.50 31.39 1.04
CA LEU A 29 14.69 32.22 0.85
C LEU A 29 15.72 31.47 0.00
N VAL A 30 16.05 32.03 -1.16
CA VAL A 30 17.03 31.50 -2.10
C VAL A 30 18.22 32.45 -2.15
N ALA A 31 19.38 31.98 -1.68
CA ALA A 31 20.63 32.72 -1.84
C ALA A 31 21.24 32.40 -3.20
N ALA A 32 21.38 33.41 -4.06
CA ALA A 32 22.05 33.33 -5.35
C ALA A 32 23.39 34.07 -5.29
N LYS A 33 24.43 33.49 -5.91
CA LYS A 33 25.74 34.13 -6.07
C LYS A 33 26.07 34.20 -7.55
N ALA A 34 26.20 35.41 -8.09
CA ALA A 34 26.57 35.65 -9.47
C ALA A 34 27.55 36.83 -9.54
N PHE A 35 28.59 36.73 -10.38
CA PHE A 35 29.58 37.82 -10.61
C PHE A 35 30.18 38.43 -9.33
N GLY A 36 30.35 37.63 -8.26
CA GLY A 36 30.88 38.11 -6.97
C GLY A 36 29.84 38.73 -6.03
N LEU A 37 28.64 39.06 -6.51
CA LEU A 37 27.53 39.56 -5.70
C LEU A 37 26.75 38.38 -5.08
N LYS A 38 26.38 38.52 -3.80
CA LYS A 38 25.45 37.63 -3.11
C LYS A 38 24.11 38.34 -2.99
N ALA A 39 23.07 37.74 -3.54
CA ALA A 39 21.70 38.24 -3.47
C ALA A 39 20.82 37.19 -2.77
N THR A 40 19.98 37.64 -1.84
CA THR A 40 18.96 36.77 -1.23
C THR A 40 17.62 37.14 -1.84
N VAL A 41 17.05 36.18 -2.58
CA VAL A 41 15.76 36.29 -3.22
C VAL A 41 14.74 35.56 -2.36
N GLN A 42 13.65 36.22 -2.04
CA GLN A 42 12.52 35.63 -1.32
C GLN A 42 11.40 35.34 -2.31
N VAL A 43 10.94 34.11 -2.35
CA VAL A 43 9.76 33.69 -3.12
C VAL A 43 8.56 33.66 -2.17
N VAL A 44 7.49 34.35 -2.57
CA VAL A 44 6.22 34.50 -1.83
C VAL A 44 5.04 34.20 -2.76
N ASP A 45 3.82 34.09 -2.22
CA ASP A 45 2.58 33.98 -3.00
C ASP A 45 2.64 32.92 -4.12
N LEU A 46 3.18 31.74 -3.79
CA LEU A 46 3.38 30.65 -4.72
C LEU A 46 2.05 29.99 -5.11
N GLN A 47 1.77 29.96 -6.41
CA GLN A 47 0.64 29.28 -7.01
C GLN A 47 1.13 28.25 -8.02
N VAL A 48 0.61 27.03 -7.92
CA VAL A 48 0.94 25.90 -8.77
C VAL A 48 -0.32 25.34 -9.38
N PHE A 49 -0.32 25.25 -10.71
CA PHE A 49 -1.36 24.66 -11.52
C PHE A 49 -0.74 23.49 -12.28
N ALA A 50 -1.25 22.29 -12.03
CA ALA A 50 -0.70 21.07 -12.62
C ALA A 50 -1.82 20.07 -12.89
N SER A 51 -1.62 19.25 -13.92
CA SER A 51 -2.53 18.16 -14.26
C SER A 51 -1.80 16.82 -14.14
N PRO A 52 -1.50 16.35 -12.91
CA PRO A 52 -0.89 15.04 -12.73
C PRO A 52 -1.83 13.92 -13.19
N ARG A 53 -1.27 13.00 -13.96
CA ARG A 53 -1.83 11.69 -14.28
C ARG A 53 -1.35 10.69 -13.24
N ILE A 54 -2.29 10.09 -12.54
CA ILE A 54 -2.10 9.03 -11.57
C ILE A 54 -2.56 7.72 -12.22
N THR A 55 -1.69 6.72 -12.26
CA THR A 55 -2.00 5.38 -12.76
C THR A 55 -1.83 4.37 -11.63
N LEU A 56 -2.88 3.63 -11.31
CA LEU A 56 -2.84 2.51 -10.38
C LEU A 56 -2.65 1.22 -11.16
N LYS A 57 -1.49 0.57 -11.02
CA LYS A 57 -1.23 -0.70 -11.72
C LYS A 57 -0.13 -1.57 -11.10
N PRO A 58 -0.18 -2.90 -11.34
CA PRO A 58 -1.35 -3.63 -11.80
C PRO A 58 -2.49 -3.58 -10.77
N LEU A 59 -3.74 -3.65 -11.25
CA LEU A 59 -4.88 -3.94 -10.40
C LEU A 59 -4.82 -5.39 -9.92
N VAL A 60 -5.08 -5.60 -8.64
CA VAL A 60 -4.97 -6.89 -7.95
C VAL A 60 -6.26 -7.20 -7.19
N PRO A 61 -6.60 -8.47 -6.95
CA PRO A 61 -7.87 -8.84 -6.30
C PRO A 61 -7.84 -8.64 -4.77
N SER A 62 -6.68 -8.44 -4.15
CA SER A 62 -6.54 -8.18 -2.72
C SER A 62 -6.53 -6.68 -2.42
N PHE A 63 -7.18 -6.26 -1.33
CA PHE A 63 -7.09 -4.87 -0.84
C PHE A 63 -5.60 -4.42 -0.71
N PRO A 64 -5.21 -3.21 -1.18
CA PRO A 64 -6.04 -2.07 -1.62
C PRO A 64 -6.50 -2.10 -3.09
N CYS A 65 -6.43 -3.26 -3.74
CA CYS A 65 -6.85 -3.53 -5.12
C CYS A 65 -5.90 -3.04 -6.24
N PHE A 66 -4.72 -2.53 -5.88
CA PHE A 66 -3.64 -2.19 -6.80
C PHE A 66 -2.27 -2.42 -6.14
N ALA A 67 -1.24 -2.62 -6.95
CA ALA A 67 0.11 -2.87 -6.45
C ALA A 67 1.00 -1.62 -6.41
N ASN A 68 0.93 -0.74 -7.42
CA ASN A 68 1.74 0.47 -7.47
C ASN A 68 0.90 1.70 -7.84
N ILE A 69 1.39 2.86 -7.41
CA ILE A 69 0.90 4.17 -7.82
C ILE A 69 2.00 4.80 -8.67
N HIS A 70 1.67 5.18 -9.90
CA HIS A 70 2.55 5.95 -10.78
C HIS A 70 1.99 7.36 -10.93
N VAL A 71 2.83 8.37 -10.73
CA VAL A 71 2.45 9.78 -10.90
C VAL A 71 3.35 10.41 -11.95
N SER A 72 2.74 11.05 -12.94
CA SER A 72 3.44 11.79 -13.99
C SER A 72 2.68 13.07 -14.34
N LEU A 73 3.36 14.05 -14.89
CA LEU A 73 2.77 15.26 -15.47
C LEU A 73 2.63 15.06 -16.97
N MET A 74 1.43 15.26 -17.50
CA MET A 74 1.17 15.19 -18.93
C MET A 74 1.58 16.46 -19.66
N GLU A 75 1.54 17.58 -18.96
CA GLU A 75 1.87 18.91 -19.47
C GLU A 75 2.78 19.63 -18.47
N ARG A 76 3.52 20.63 -18.95
CA ARG A 76 4.38 21.45 -18.09
C ARG A 76 3.51 22.16 -17.05
N PRO A 77 3.86 22.09 -15.76
CA PRO A 77 3.09 22.79 -14.74
C PRO A 77 3.23 24.30 -14.93
N HIS A 78 2.14 25.01 -14.66
CA HIS A 78 2.17 26.46 -14.59
C HIS A 78 2.40 26.87 -13.13
N VAL A 79 3.45 27.66 -12.92
CA VAL A 79 3.86 28.12 -11.60
C VAL A 79 3.94 29.63 -11.65
N ASP A 80 3.24 30.28 -10.74
CA ASP A 80 3.24 31.73 -10.54
C ASP A 80 3.66 32.04 -9.09
N PHE A 81 4.37 33.14 -8.88
CA PHE A 81 4.95 33.48 -7.58
C PHE A 81 5.35 34.95 -7.53
N GLY A 82 5.25 35.53 -6.34
CA GLY A 82 5.87 36.82 -6.03
C GLY A 82 7.35 36.66 -5.71
N VAL A 83 8.14 37.69 -6.02
CA VAL A 83 9.57 37.74 -5.71
C VAL A 83 9.88 39.01 -4.95
N LYS A 84 10.60 38.89 -3.83
CA LYS A 84 11.16 40.03 -3.09
C LYS A 84 12.68 39.93 -3.06
N LEU A 85 13.37 41.05 -3.23
CA LEU A 85 14.82 41.15 -3.12
C LEU A 85 15.13 42.14 -2.01
N PHE A 86 15.89 41.71 -1.00
CA PHE A 86 16.19 42.53 0.19
C PHE A 86 14.95 43.16 0.86
N GLY A 87 13.79 42.48 0.82
CA GLY A 87 12.54 42.97 1.39
C GLY A 87 11.76 43.97 0.52
N ALA A 88 12.33 44.42 -0.61
CA ALA A 88 11.62 45.21 -1.61
C ALA A 88 10.94 44.31 -2.65
N ASP A 89 9.82 44.77 -3.22
CA ASP A 89 9.13 44.07 -4.29
C ASP A 89 10.00 44.03 -5.56
N ALA A 90 10.42 42.83 -5.94
CA ALA A 90 11.36 42.59 -7.02
C ALA A 90 10.66 42.26 -8.34
N MET A 91 9.33 42.43 -8.44
CA MET A 91 8.59 42.38 -9.71
C MET A 91 9.11 43.38 -10.77
N SER A 92 9.91 44.36 -10.35
CA SER A 92 10.57 45.35 -11.20
C SER A 92 11.89 44.91 -11.83
N ILE A 93 12.46 43.74 -11.45
CA ILE A 93 13.77 43.29 -11.96
C ILE A 93 13.58 42.55 -13.29
N PRO A 94 13.95 43.15 -14.44
CA PRO A 94 13.76 42.51 -15.73
C PRO A 94 14.63 41.24 -15.84
N GLY A 95 14.02 40.13 -16.23
CA GLY A 95 14.74 38.88 -16.51
C GLY A 95 14.92 37.93 -15.32
N ALA A 96 14.99 38.41 -14.08
CA ALA A 96 15.14 37.54 -12.91
C ALA A 96 13.90 36.64 -12.69
N TYR A 97 12.71 37.22 -12.80
CA TYR A 97 11.44 36.47 -12.75
C TYR A 97 11.39 35.39 -13.84
N ARG A 98 11.71 35.76 -15.10
CA ARG A 98 11.72 34.82 -16.23
C ARG A 98 12.71 33.67 -16.00
N PHE A 99 13.92 33.98 -15.52
CA PHE A 99 14.95 32.97 -15.25
C PHE A 99 14.52 31.96 -14.18
N ILE A 100 13.97 32.42 -13.06
CA ILE A 100 13.50 31.54 -11.98
C ILE A 100 12.32 30.69 -12.49
N GLN A 101 11.38 31.31 -13.20
CA GLN A 101 10.23 30.63 -13.75
C GLN A 101 10.62 29.54 -14.76
N GLU A 102 11.55 29.83 -15.68
CA GLU A 102 12.09 28.86 -16.64
C GLU A 102 12.83 27.73 -15.92
N THR A 103 13.70 28.06 -14.96
CA THR A 103 14.45 27.06 -14.19
C THR A 103 13.53 26.11 -13.43
N ILE A 104 12.50 26.62 -12.75
CA ILE A 104 11.54 25.77 -12.02
C ILE A 104 10.75 24.91 -12.99
N LYS A 105 10.25 25.48 -14.09
CA LYS A 105 9.50 24.73 -15.12
C LYS A 105 10.35 23.63 -15.73
N ASP A 106 11.62 23.89 -16.03
CA ASP A 106 12.52 22.92 -16.63
C ASP A 106 12.94 21.83 -15.64
N GLN A 107 13.20 22.17 -14.37
CA GLN A 107 13.54 21.16 -13.35
C GLN A 107 12.35 20.27 -12.99
N VAL A 108 11.19 20.85 -12.71
CA VAL A 108 9.97 20.07 -12.43
C VAL A 108 9.57 19.26 -13.66
N GLY A 109 9.72 19.86 -14.84
CA GLY A 109 9.50 19.19 -16.12
C GLY A 109 10.41 17.98 -16.29
N ALA A 110 11.71 18.16 -16.07
CA ALA A 110 12.72 17.11 -16.22
C ALA A 110 12.58 15.96 -15.20
N MET A 111 11.89 16.15 -14.08
CA MET A 111 11.66 15.09 -13.09
C MET A 111 10.38 14.30 -13.35
N TYR A 112 9.28 15.00 -13.70
CA TYR A 112 7.95 14.40 -13.65
C TYR A 112 7.18 14.44 -14.96
N LEU A 113 7.66 15.11 -16.02
CA LEU A 113 7.00 15.01 -17.33
C LEU A 113 7.12 13.60 -17.88
N TRP A 114 6.01 13.10 -18.41
CA TRP A 114 5.98 11.86 -19.16
C TRP A 114 7.09 11.85 -20.24
N PRO A 115 7.89 10.78 -20.37
CA PRO A 115 7.70 9.43 -19.80
C PRO A 115 8.27 9.22 -18.39
N LYS A 116 8.87 10.23 -17.76
CA LYS A 116 9.36 10.13 -16.38
C LYS A 116 8.19 10.15 -15.41
N ARG A 117 8.29 9.31 -14.38
CA ARG A 117 7.22 9.10 -13.41
C ARG A 117 7.79 8.83 -12.03
N LEU A 118 7.10 9.32 -11.02
CA LEU A 118 7.27 8.87 -9.65
C LEU A 118 6.53 7.53 -9.50
N GLU A 119 7.21 6.51 -9.02
CA GLU A 119 6.62 5.20 -8.77
C GLU A 119 6.69 4.88 -7.28
N VAL A 120 5.52 4.61 -6.70
CA VAL A 120 5.37 4.24 -5.30
C VAL A 120 4.82 2.82 -5.25
N ALA A 121 5.65 1.89 -4.80
CA ALA A 121 5.23 0.51 -4.56
C ALA A 121 4.39 0.44 -3.28
N VAL A 122 3.17 -0.09 -3.40
CA VAL A 122 2.21 -0.20 -2.29
C VAL A 122 2.08 -1.65 -1.83
N LEU A 123 2.05 -2.59 -2.78
CA LEU A 123 1.93 -4.01 -2.50
C LEU A 123 2.81 -4.81 -3.45
N ASP A 124 3.44 -5.88 -2.96
CA ASP A 124 4.14 -6.84 -3.80
C ASP A 124 3.13 -7.57 -4.72
N PRO A 125 3.18 -7.37 -6.06
CA PRO A 125 2.22 -7.95 -6.98
C PRO A 125 2.16 -9.48 -6.90
N SER A 126 3.28 -10.12 -6.60
CA SER A 126 3.40 -11.58 -6.55
C SER A 126 2.59 -12.19 -5.40
N LYS A 127 2.52 -11.47 -4.28
CA LYS A 127 1.73 -11.88 -3.11
C LYS A 127 0.27 -11.47 -3.26
N ALA A 128 0.02 -10.34 -3.89
CA ALA A 128 -1.31 -9.77 -4.11
C ALA A 128 -2.18 -10.56 -5.08
N MET A 129 -1.56 -11.23 -6.06
CA MET A 129 -2.26 -11.98 -7.10
C MET A 129 -2.72 -13.36 -6.64
N LYS A 130 -2.36 -13.82 -5.44
CA LYS A 130 -2.76 -15.12 -4.89
C LYS A 130 -4.25 -15.15 -4.58
N LYS A 131 -5.05 -15.46 -5.60
CA LYS A 131 -6.49 -15.72 -5.47
C LYS A 131 -6.71 -16.97 -4.62
N PRO A 132 -7.86 -17.08 -3.92
CA PRO A 132 -8.33 -18.37 -3.43
C PRO A 132 -8.37 -19.37 -4.60
N VAL A 133 -7.64 -20.47 -4.47
CA VAL A 133 -7.61 -21.55 -5.47
C VAL A 133 -8.68 -22.61 -5.19
N GLY A 134 -9.19 -22.68 -3.96
CA GLY A 134 -10.20 -23.65 -3.57
C GLY A 134 -10.53 -23.62 -2.08
N ILE A 135 -11.45 -24.51 -1.68
CA ILE A 135 -11.85 -24.73 -0.30
C ILE A 135 -11.40 -26.14 0.10
N LEU A 136 -10.63 -26.24 1.18
CA LEU A 136 -10.27 -27.50 1.81
C LEU A 136 -11.27 -27.80 2.92
N ASN A 137 -12.08 -28.85 2.73
CA ASN A 137 -12.98 -29.37 3.77
C ASN A 137 -12.28 -30.50 4.53
N VAL A 138 -12.32 -30.42 5.85
CA VAL A 138 -11.61 -31.31 6.76
C VAL A 138 -12.59 -31.83 7.80
N THR A 139 -12.79 -33.14 7.82
CA THR A 139 -13.59 -33.79 8.86
C THR A 139 -12.67 -34.44 9.89
N VAL A 140 -12.72 -33.96 11.13
CA VAL A 140 -12.04 -34.62 12.25
C VAL A 140 -12.95 -35.73 12.77
N VAL A 141 -12.65 -36.96 12.39
CA VAL A 141 -13.50 -38.12 12.69
C VAL A 141 -13.27 -38.60 14.13
N ARG A 142 -12.07 -39.11 14.43
CA ARG A 142 -11.73 -39.72 15.73
C ARG A 142 -10.23 -39.81 15.96
N ALA A 143 -9.82 -40.00 17.20
CA ALA A 143 -8.47 -40.43 17.59
C ALA A 143 -8.55 -41.73 18.39
N LEU A 144 -7.48 -42.52 18.37
CA LEU A 144 -7.41 -43.80 19.06
C LEU A 144 -6.15 -43.88 19.91
N LYS A 145 -6.26 -44.49 21.09
CA LYS A 145 -5.14 -44.79 22.00
C LYS A 145 -4.30 -43.56 22.31
N LEU A 146 -4.94 -42.43 22.62
CA LEU A 146 -4.24 -41.24 23.08
C LEU A 146 -3.44 -41.55 24.34
N LYS A 147 -2.23 -40.97 24.44
CA LYS A 147 -1.39 -41.13 25.62
C LYS A 147 -2.07 -40.47 26.81
N LYS A 148 -2.18 -41.21 27.92
CA LYS A 148 -2.59 -40.63 29.20
C LYS A 148 -1.55 -39.61 29.62
N LYS A 149 -2.00 -38.38 29.86
CA LYS A 149 -1.16 -37.33 30.44
C LYS A 149 -1.29 -37.23 31.96
N ASP A 150 -2.38 -37.76 32.53
CA ASP A 150 -2.61 -37.73 33.97
C ASP A 150 -2.26 -39.07 34.65
N LEU A 151 -1.65 -38.99 35.85
CA LEU A 151 -1.23 -40.15 36.65
C LEU A 151 -2.40 -41.04 37.11
N LEU A 152 -3.62 -40.47 37.20
CA LEU A 152 -4.79 -41.12 37.82
C LEU A 152 -6.05 -41.09 36.94
N GLY A 153 -5.99 -40.57 35.71
CA GLY A 153 -7.18 -40.29 34.90
C GLY A 153 -6.96 -40.36 33.38
N ALA A 154 -8.06 -40.42 32.64
CA ALA A 154 -8.07 -40.28 31.19
C ALA A 154 -8.02 -38.79 30.80
N SER A 155 -7.42 -38.47 29.66
CA SER A 155 -7.29 -37.10 29.15
C SER A 155 -8.59 -36.51 28.60
N ASP A 156 -8.64 -35.18 28.50
CA ASP A 156 -9.72 -34.39 27.91
C ASP A 156 -9.31 -33.83 26.52
N PRO A 157 -9.22 -34.67 25.47
CA PRO A 157 -8.65 -34.25 24.20
C PRO A 157 -9.55 -33.32 23.37
N TYR A 158 -8.90 -32.40 22.67
CA TYR A 158 -9.44 -31.68 21.51
C TYR A 158 -8.37 -31.52 20.43
N VAL A 159 -8.79 -31.34 19.17
CA VAL A 159 -7.90 -31.10 18.03
C VAL A 159 -7.95 -29.64 17.64
N LYS A 160 -6.79 -29.00 17.58
CA LYS A 160 -6.59 -27.68 17.00
C LYS A 160 -6.08 -27.84 15.56
N LEU A 161 -6.74 -27.18 14.63
CA LEU A 161 -6.39 -27.15 13.22
C LEU A 161 -5.89 -25.75 12.87
N LYS A 162 -4.71 -25.66 12.24
CA LYS A 162 -4.13 -24.39 11.75
C LYS A 162 -3.65 -24.57 10.31
N LEU A 163 -4.08 -23.71 9.40
CA LEU A 163 -3.45 -23.57 8.08
C LEU A 163 -2.26 -22.61 8.24
N SER A 164 -1.09 -22.94 7.67
CA SER A 164 0.19 -22.21 7.85
C SER A 164 0.26 -20.83 7.17
N ASP A 165 -0.72 -19.99 7.48
CA ASP A 165 -0.75 -18.55 7.25
C ASP A 165 -0.93 -17.92 8.64
N ASP A 166 0.11 -17.25 9.17
CA ASP A 166 0.12 -16.74 10.55
C ASP A 166 -0.99 -15.72 10.85
N LYS A 167 -1.67 -15.21 9.82
CA LYS A 167 -2.81 -14.30 9.97
C LYS A 167 -4.16 -15.01 10.05
N LEU A 168 -4.24 -16.32 9.79
CA LEU A 168 -5.49 -17.06 9.84
C LEU A 168 -5.75 -17.62 11.25
N PRO A 169 -6.97 -17.44 11.80
CA PRO A 169 -7.32 -18.00 13.09
C PRO A 169 -7.36 -19.53 13.02
N SER A 170 -6.83 -20.18 14.06
CA SER A 170 -6.96 -21.64 14.22
C SER A 170 -8.40 -22.04 14.55
N LYS A 171 -8.82 -23.21 14.09
CA LYS A 171 -10.11 -23.83 14.47
C LYS A 171 -9.86 -24.94 15.48
N LYS A 172 -10.83 -25.26 16.33
CA LYS A 172 -10.72 -26.33 17.32
C LYS A 172 -12.00 -27.15 17.36
N THR A 173 -11.86 -28.46 17.63
CA THR A 173 -12.99 -29.33 17.90
C THR A 173 -13.59 -29.09 19.28
N THR A 174 -14.74 -29.70 19.55
CA THR A 174 -15.22 -29.88 20.92
C THR A 174 -14.21 -30.69 21.76
N VAL A 175 -14.21 -30.42 23.07
CA VAL A 175 -13.44 -31.19 24.05
C VAL A 175 -14.23 -32.44 24.40
N LYS A 176 -13.57 -33.60 24.41
CA LYS A 176 -14.18 -34.87 24.86
C LYS A 176 -13.59 -35.23 26.22
N HIS A 177 -14.43 -35.34 27.24
CA HIS A 177 -13.95 -35.56 28.60
C HIS A 177 -13.59 -37.02 28.87
N LYS A 178 -12.46 -37.24 29.56
CA LYS A 178 -11.95 -38.52 30.07
C LYS A 178 -11.97 -39.62 29.00
N ASN A 179 -11.58 -39.29 27.78
CA ASN A 179 -11.70 -40.19 26.64
C ASN A 179 -10.40 -40.29 25.84
N LEU A 180 -9.78 -41.47 25.85
CA LEU A 180 -8.56 -41.76 25.09
C LEU A 180 -8.83 -42.21 23.64
N ASN A 181 -10.10 -42.44 23.30
CA ASN A 181 -10.58 -42.79 21.96
C ASN A 181 -11.73 -41.85 21.55
N PRO A 182 -11.50 -40.53 21.49
CA PRO A 182 -12.55 -39.56 21.20
C PRO A 182 -13.06 -39.68 19.76
N GLU A 183 -14.36 -39.50 19.59
CA GLU A 183 -15.03 -39.34 18.29
C GLU A 183 -15.68 -37.95 18.25
N TRP A 184 -15.32 -37.16 17.24
CA TRP A 184 -15.81 -35.79 17.04
C TRP A 184 -16.83 -35.72 15.91
N GLY A 185 -16.45 -36.20 14.71
CA GLY A 185 -17.30 -36.09 13.52
C GLY A 185 -17.53 -34.64 13.08
N GLU A 186 -16.59 -33.74 13.38
CA GLU A 186 -16.73 -32.29 13.15
C GLU A 186 -16.06 -31.87 11.84
N GLU A 187 -16.72 -31.01 11.07
CA GLU A 187 -16.23 -30.52 9.77
C GLU A 187 -15.75 -29.07 9.84
N PHE A 188 -14.64 -28.78 9.15
CA PHE A 188 -14.02 -27.48 9.07
C PHE A 188 -13.65 -27.14 7.62
N SER A 189 -14.01 -25.95 7.16
CA SER A 189 -13.59 -25.45 5.84
C SER A 189 -12.47 -24.40 5.96
N PHE A 190 -11.48 -24.49 5.08
CA PHE A 190 -10.36 -23.55 4.97
C PHE A 190 -10.25 -23.03 3.54
N VAL A 191 -10.00 -21.73 3.38
CA VAL A 191 -9.75 -21.12 2.07
C VAL A 191 -8.26 -21.29 1.73
N VAL A 192 -7.97 -22.03 0.67
CA VAL A 192 -6.61 -22.28 0.19
C VAL A 192 -6.27 -21.23 -0.87
N LYS A 193 -5.15 -20.54 -0.71
CA LYS A 193 -4.60 -19.56 -1.66
C LYS A 193 -3.43 -20.15 -2.46
N ASP A 194 -2.69 -21.08 -1.86
CA ASP A 194 -1.49 -21.67 -2.46
C ASP A 194 -1.31 -23.12 -1.93
N PRO A 195 -1.69 -24.13 -2.73
CA PRO A 195 -1.72 -25.51 -2.26
C PRO A 195 -0.32 -26.14 -2.15
N GLU A 196 0.69 -25.57 -2.80
CA GLU A 196 2.06 -26.11 -2.76
C GLU A 196 2.82 -25.68 -1.51
N THR A 197 2.46 -24.53 -0.93
CA THR A 197 3.17 -23.95 0.22
C THR A 197 2.37 -23.94 1.51
N GLN A 198 1.03 -23.99 1.45
CA GLN A 198 0.19 -24.02 2.65
C GLN A 198 0.02 -25.45 3.18
N LEU A 199 0.55 -25.67 4.38
CA LEU A 199 0.39 -26.89 5.19
C LEU A 199 -0.75 -26.76 6.20
N LEU A 200 -1.56 -27.80 6.34
CA LEU A 200 -2.54 -27.94 7.40
C LEU A 200 -1.94 -28.72 8.57
N GLU A 201 -1.83 -28.06 9.71
CA GLU A 201 -1.30 -28.64 10.94
C GLU A 201 -2.44 -29.08 11.87
N PHE A 202 -2.29 -30.27 12.44
CA PHE A 202 -3.16 -30.82 13.47
C PHE A 202 -2.37 -30.94 14.77
N SER A 203 -2.89 -30.37 15.84
CA SER A 203 -2.32 -30.47 17.17
C SER A 203 -3.37 -30.96 18.15
N VAL A 204 -3.11 -32.09 18.80
CA VAL A 204 -3.98 -32.66 19.83
C VAL A 204 -3.55 -32.11 21.18
N TYR A 205 -4.49 -31.50 21.89
CA TYR A 205 -4.27 -30.92 23.21
C TYR A 205 -5.18 -31.56 24.25
N ASP A 206 -4.76 -31.50 25.50
CA ASP A 206 -5.55 -31.86 26.67
C ASP A 206 -6.08 -30.56 27.28
N TRP A 207 -7.39 -30.45 27.48
CA TRP A 207 -8.04 -29.21 27.94
C TRP A 207 -7.52 -28.74 29.30
N GLU A 208 -7.16 -29.66 30.19
CA GLU A 208 -6.70 -29.34 31.55
C GLU A 208 -5.22 -28.89 31.60
N GLN A 209 -4.46 -29.01 30.50
CA GLN A 209 -3.03 -28.68 30.46
C GLN A 209 -2.70 -27.46 29.57
N VAL A 210 -3.64 -26.51 29.43
CA VAL A 210 -3.43 -25.24 28.71
C VAL A 210 -3.11 -24.10 29.67
#